data_AF-A0A7S2VSQ2-F1
#
_entry.id   AF-A0A7S2VSQ2-F1
#
_cell.length_a   1.000
_cell.length_b   1.000
_cell.length_c   1.000
_cell.angle_alpha   90.00
_cell.angle_beta   90.00
_cell.angle_gamma   90.00
#
_symmetry.space_group_name_H-M   'P 1'
#
loop_
_entity.id
_entity.type
_entity.pdbx_description
1 polymer ?
#
loop_
_entity_poly.entity_id
_entity_poly.type
_entity_poly.pdbx_seq_one_letter_code
_entity_poly.pdbx_strand_id
1 'polypeptide(L)'
;AGAPTVSQESADGSDFQILRRRVIYVALVLGGLRVISHVAASYVGYHEVQESLEEIHRMAPAFVPRKALLLVQPPGINMQFVLNVLMHLAVPACGYFGARQSNKQLLCCFCGCSGCASVMITLALGTSLALQGGLGMLEPTLEDWLQLCDPSPCMSLETNAQKVDCLAGEGWRTPAYDSGVHLASDCPQVFVRVADTVDVAVEDEACVYPKMGEQCGDPLRRAYCASMQDQGCGAANALAKCVPVEVEGKPLACEPVGLPLKPEEMCQPIEKNVQGFAAAAKLAPELIGRIEWMMKVNCFLMLPMVVLSCLATYWGATLYSKMDAGYATVGEPSFARTQMSHVQPVQAPAHGDAAAKPTIE
;
A
#
# COMPACT_ATOMS: atom_id res chain seq x y z
N ALA A 1 41.66 -25.08 -49.60
CA ALA A 1 41.86 -25.29 -48.17
C ALA A 1 42.43 -24.00 -47.58
N GLY A 2 41.55 -23.11 -47.10
CA GLY A 2 41.95 -21.85 -46.47
C GLY A 2 42.16 -22.10 -44.98
N ALA A 3 43.34 -21.77 -44.47
CA ALA A 3 43.64 -21.82 -43.05
C ALA A 3 42.77 -20.79 -42.31
N PRO A 4 42.05 -21.17 -41.23
CA PRO A 4 41.31 -20.20 -40.43
C PRO A 4 42.30 -19.28 -39.71
N THR A 5 42.07 -17.98 -39.88
CA THR A 5 42.81 -16.88 -39.29
C THR A 5 42.69 -16.89 -37.76
N VAL A 6 43.82 -17.13 -37.07
CA VAL A 6 43.98 -17.24 -35.60
C VAL A 6 43.93 -15.88 -34.86
N SER A 7 43.70 -14.76 -35.57
CA SER A 7 43.89 -13.42 -35.00
C SER A 7 42.68 -12.84 -34.25
N GLN A 8 41.53 -13.53 -34.20
CA GLN A 8 40.28 -12.95 -33.67
C GLN A 8 40.07 -13.20 -32.17
N GLU A 9 40.84 -14.09 -31.54
CA GLU A 9 40.60 -14.57 -30.17
C GLU A 9 40.97 -13.55 -29.08
N SER A 10 41.83 -12.57 -29.37
CA SER A 10 42.33 -11.60 -28.37
C SER A 10 41.40 -10.42 -28.11
N ALA A 11 40.55 -10.02 -29.06
CA ALA A 11 39.64 -8.89 -28.90
C ALA A 11 38.45 -9.25 -27.98
N ASP A 12 37.92 -10.46 -28.11
CA ASP A 12 36.70 -10.90 -27.42
C ASP A 12 36.84 -11.03 -25.89
N GLY A 13 38.06 -11.31 -25.40
CA GLY A 13 38.33 -11.43 -23.97
C GLY A 13 38.17 -10.11 -23.22
N SER A 14 38.52 -8.99 -23.86
CA SER A 14 38.41 -7.65 -23.27
C SER A 14 36.94 -7.23 -23.08
N ASP A 15 36.10 -7.51 -24.06
CA ASP A 15 34.67 -7.23 -24.03
C ASP A 15 33.93 -8.03 -22.96
N PHE A 16 34.33 -9.28 -22.74
CA PHE A 16 33.75 -10.12 -21.68
C PHE A 16 34.02 -9.55 -20.28
N GLN A 17 35.25 -9.10 -20.02
CA GLN A 17 35.62 -8.48 -18.74
C GLN A 17 34.90 -7.13 -18.52
N ILE A 18 34.72 -6.34 -19.57
CA ILE A 18 33.94 -5.10 -19.50
C ILE A 18 32.49 -5.40 -19.14
N LEU A 19 31.86 -6.40 -19.76
CA LEU A 19 30.48 -6.80 -19.48
C LEU A 19 30.31 -7.29 -18.04
N ARG A 20 31.24 -8.11 -17.55
CA ARG A 20 31.26 -8.59 -16.16
C ARG A 20 31.33 -7.43 -15.15
N ARG A 21 32.20 -6.44 -15.39
CA ARG A 21 32.29 -5.23 -14.55
C ARG A 21 30.99 -4.43 -14.56
N ARG A 22 30.34 -4.29 -15.73
CA ARG A 22 29.04 -3.60 -15.84
C ARG A 22 27.94 -4.28 -15.04
N VAL A 23 27.83 -5.62 -15.11
CA VAL A 23 26.85 -6.38 -14.32
C VAL A 23 27.10 -6.22 -12.82
N ILE A 24 28.35 -6.30 -12.37
CA ILE A 24 28.72 -6.07 -10.97
C ILE A 24 28.33 -4.66 -10.51
N TYR A 25 28.67 -3.64 -11.29
CA TYR A 25 28.36 -2.25 -10.95
C TYR A 25 26.85 -2.01 -10.87
N VAL A 26 26.08 -2.49 -11.85
CA VAL A 26 24.62 -2.37 -11.83
C VAL A 26 24.01 -3.11 -10.66
N ALA A 27 24.47 -4.31 -10.33
CA ALA A 27 23.97 -5.04 -9.17
C ALA A 27 24.18 -4.23 -7.87
N LEU A 28 25.37 -3.66 -7.67
CA LEU A 28 25.66 -2.84 -6.48
C LEU A 28 24.81 -1.57 -6.42
N VAL A 29 24.72 -0.82 -7.53
CA VAL A 29 23.93 0.42 -7.60
C VAL A 29 22.45 0.13 -7.41
N LEU A 30 21.93 -0.92 -8.05
CA LEU A 30 20.54 -1.34 -7.93
C LEU A 30 20.22 -1.74 -6.48
N GLY A 31 21.09 -2.52 -5.83
CA GLY A 31 20.91 -2.90 -4.42
C GLY A 31 20.91 -1.70 -3.47
N GLY A 32 21.87 -0.79 -3.62
CA GLY A 32 21.93 0.43 -2.82
C GLY A 32 20.69 1.32 -3.02
N LEU A 33 20.31 1.56 -4.28
CA LEU A 33 19.14 2.38 -4.59
C LEU A 33 17.84 1.74 -4.10
N ARG A 34 17.67 0.42 -4.20
CA ARG A 34 16.50 -0.29 -3.64
C ARG A 34 16.36 -0.05 -2.15
N VAL A 35 17.45 -0.20 -1.40
CA VAL A 35 17.43 -0.01 0.05
C VAL A 35 17.15 1.44 0.40
N ILE A 36 17.82 2.40 -0.24
CA ILE A 36 17.60 3.83 0.01
C ILE A 36 16.15 4.21 -0.31
N SER A 37 15.63 3.82 -1.47
CA SER A 37 14.25 4.12 -1.86
C SER A 37 13.24 3.48 -0.91
N HIS A 38 13.48 2.24 -0.47
CA HIS A 38 12.59 1.57 0.49
C HIS A 38 12.61 2.26 1.85
N VAL A 39 13.79 2.58 2.39
CA VAL A 39 13.94 3.32 3.66
C VAL A 39 13.29 4.70 3.57
N ALA A 40 13.53 5.44 2.48
CA ALA A 40 12.95 6.76 2.28
C ALA A 40 11.42 6.69 2.20
N ALA A 41 10.87 5.76 1.41
CA ALA A 41 9.43 5.57 1.29
C ALA A 41 8.78 5.15 2.63
N SER A 42 9.42 4.21 3.35
CA SER A 42 8.95 3.81 4.68
C SER A 42 9.03 4.95 5.69
N TYR A 43 10.10 5.75 5.67
CA TYR A 43 10.27 6.88 6.59
C TYR A 43 9.22 7.97 6.33
N VAL A 44 9.08 8.41 5.07
CA VAL A 44 8.11 9.44 4.69
C VAL A 44 6.69 8.97 4.97
N GLY A 45 6.36 7.74 4.53
CA GLY A 45 5.02 7.18 4.73
C GLY A 45 4.67 6.96 6.20
N TYR A 46 5.62 6.52 7.01
CA TYR A 46 5.37 6.28 8.44
C TYR A 46 5.26 7.60 9.20
N HIS A 47 6.21 8.51 9.05
CA HIS A 47 6.27 9.72 9.87
C HIS A 47 5.11 10.68 9.55
N GLU A 48 4.91 11.03 8.28
CA GLU A 48 3.94 12.06 7.90
C GLU A 48 2.49 11.59 8.02
N VAL A 49 2.20 10.36 7.57
CA VAL A 49 0.83 9.86 7.53
C VAL A 49 0.37 9.45 8.93
N GLN A 50 1.24 8.86 9.75
CA GLN A 50 0.84 8.45 11.10
C GLN A 50 0.57 9.65 12.00
N GLU A 51 1.42 10.69 11.96
CA GLU A 51 1.21 11.90 12.77
C GLU A 51 -0.13 12.55 12.41
N SER A 52 -0.41 12.68 11.12
CA SER A 52 -1.67 13.26 10.64
C SER A 52 -2.89 12.39 10.99
N LEU A 53 -2.78 11.06 10.86
CA LEU A 53 -3.87 10.14 11.19
C LEU A 53 -4.15 10.08 12.68
N GLU A 54 -3.12 10.14 13.52
CA GLU A 54 -3.28 10.20 14.97
C GLU A 54 -3.96 11.50 15.39
N GLU A 55 -3.60 12.62 14.76
CA GLU A 55 -4.26 13.91 14.97
C GLU A 55 -5.74 13.86 14.56
N ILE A 56 -6.04 13.34 13.36
CA ILE A 56 -7.43 13.17 12.89
C ILE A 56 -8.20 12.22 13.81
N HIS A 57 -7.62 11.10 14.20
CA HIS A 57 -8.27 10.14 15.09
C HIS A 57 -8.55 10.77 16.47
N ARG A 58 -7.65 11.63 16.96
CA ARG A 58 -7.84 12.36 18.21
C ARG A 58 -8.97 13.38 18.11
N MET A 59 -9.12 14.07 16.97
CA MET A 59 -10.17 15.08 16.74
C MET A 59 -11.53 14.45 16.41
N ALA A 60 -11.53 13.36 15.64
CA ALA A 60 -12.72 12.80 15.00
C ALA A 60 -12.76 11.25 15.09
N PRO A 61 -12.78 10.66 16.30
CA PRO A 61 -12.72 9.20 16.46
C PRO A 61 -13.93 8.46 15.86
N ALA A 62 -15.06 9.16 15.66
CA ALA A 62 -16.25 8.61 15.04
C ALA A 62 -16.12 8.41 13.51
N PHE A 63 -15.28 9.22 12.85
CA PHE A 63 -15.15 9.23 11.39
C PHE A 63 -14.05 8.31 10.89
N VAL A 64 -12.99 8.10 11.68
CA VAL A 64 -11.91 7.19 11.34
C VAL A 64 -12.07 5.92 12.18
N PRO A 65 -12.78 4.89 11.68
CA PRO A 65 -12.92 3.66 12.42
C PRO A 65 -11.53 3.10 12.72
N ARG A 66 -11.31 2.63 13.94
CA ARG A 66 -10.02 2.08 14.39
C ARG A 66 -9.49 0.98 13.44
N LYS A 67 -10.39 0.28 12.75
CA LYS A 67 -10.07 -0.69 11.70
C LYS A 67 -9.43 -0.06 10.45
N ALA A 68 -9.85 1.14 10.04
CA ALA A 68 -9.19 1.88 8.95
C ALA A 68 -7.76 2.28 9.33
N LEU A 69 -7.55 2.68 10.58
CA LEU A 69 -6.20 2.95 11.11
C LEU A 69 -5.34 1.67 11.09
N LEU A 70 -5.91 0.51 11.44
CA LEU A 70 -5.22 -0.79 11.34
C LEU A 70 -4.92 -1.24 9.91
N LEU A 71 -5.71 -0.80 8.91
CA LEU A 71 -5.39 -1.04 7.50
C LEU A 71 -4.17 -0.24 7.04
N VAL A 72 -3.99 0.97 7.58
CA VAL A 72 -2.79 1.79 7.34
C VAL A 72 -1.59 1.27 8.14
N GLN A 73 -1.83 0.66 9.30
CA GLN A 73 -0.80 0.18 10.21
C GLN A 73 -0.86 -1.35 10.39
N PRO A 74 -0.42 -2.14 9.39
CA PRO A 74 -0.44 -3.60 9.52
C PRO A 74 0.45 -4.02 10.70
N PRO A 75 -0.06 -4.83 11.66
CA PRO A 75 0.75 -5.36 12.74
C PRO A 75 1.88 -6.21 12.14
N GLY A 76 3.12 -5.75 12.25
CA GLY A 76 4.28 -6.43 11.66
C GLY A 76 5.12 -5.60 10.69
N ILE A 77 4.93 -4.28 10.61
CA ILE A 77 5.76 -3.38 9.77
C ILE A 77 7.26 -3.69 9.91
N ASN A 78 7.75 -3.94 11.12
CA ASN A 78 9.17 -4.25 11.36
C ASN A 78 9.63 -5.54 10.66
N MET A 79 8.84 -6.62 10.72
CA MET A 79 9.20 -7.89 10.09
C MET A 79 9.06 -7.80 8.56
N GLN A 80 7.98 -7.18 8.08
CA GLN A 80 7.76 -6.99 6.64
C GLN A 80 8.86 -6.12 6.02
N PHE A 81 9.27 -5.05 6.72
CA PHE A 81 10.37 -4.19 6.30
C PHE A 81 11.68 -4.98 6.18
N VAL A 82 12.04 -5.76 7.20
CA VAL A 82 13.27 -6.57 7.18
C VAL A 82 13.25 -7.58 6.04
N LEU A 83 12.13 -8.30 5.85
CA LEU A 83 11.98 -9.26 4.75
C LEU A 83 12.08 -8.60 3.37
N ASN A 84 11.48 -7.42 3.20
CA ASN A 84 11.57 -6.65 1.96
C ASN A 84 13.02 -6.23 1.66
N VAL A 85 13.75 -5.72 2.67
CA VAL A 85 15.16 -5.34 2.52
C VAL A 85 16.02 -6.55 2.15
N LEU A 86 15.82 -7.69 2.82
CA LEU A 86 16.55 -8.92 2.51
C LEU A 86 16.29 -9.39 1.08
N MET A 87 15.03 -9.38 0.64
CA MET A 87 14.66 -9.73 -0.74
C MET A 87 15.24 -8.74 -1.76
N HIS A 88 15.28 -7.45 -1.42
CA HIS A 88 15.87 -6.42 -2.27
C HIS A 88 17.39 -6.54 -2.41
N LEU A 89 18.09 -7.12 -1.42
CA LEU A 89 19.53 -7.37 -1.47
C LEU A 89 19.89 -8.73 -2.08
N ALA A 90 19.02 -9.74 -1.94
CA ALA A 90 19.26 -11.08 -2.46
C ALA A 90 19.43 -11.11 -3.98
N VAL A 91 18.60 -10.37 -4.72
CA VAL A 91 18.68 -10.31 -6.19
C VAL A 91 20.01 -9.68 -6.67
N PRO A 92 20.42 -8.49 -6.20
CA PRO A 92 21.77 -7.96 -6.42
C PRO A 92 22.90 -8.92 -6.05
N ALA A 93 22.76 -9.64 -4.93
CA ALA A 93 23.78 -10.59 -4.50
C ALA A 93 23.95 -11.73 -5.53
N CYS A 94 22.86 -12.27 -6.09
CA CYS A 94 22.92 -13.23 -7.19
C CYS A 94 23.65 -12.67 -8.42
N GLY A 95 23.40 -11.41 -8.79
CA GLY A 95 24.09 -10.75 -9.89
C GLY A 95 25.60 -10.59 -9.63
N TYR A 96 25.96 -10.14 -8.42
CA TYR A 96 27.35 -9.97 -8.00
C TYR A 96 28.10 -11.30 -7.96
N PHE A 97 27.58 -12.30 -7.25
CA PHE A 97 28.23 -13.61 -7.13
C PHE A 97 28.20 -14.40 -8.43
N GLY A 98 27.12 -14.30 -9.21
CA GLY A 98 27.02 -14.93 -10.53
C GLY A 98 28.06 -14.40 -11.50
N ALA A 99 28.23 -13.08 -11.58
CA ALA A 99 29.27 -12.47 -12.39
C ALA A 99 30.67 -12.77 -11.84
N ARG A 100 30.88 -12.73 -10.52
CA ARG A 100 32.21 -12.96 -9.92
C ARG A 100 32.66 -14.41 -9.98
N GLN A 101 31.77 -15.39 -9.82
CA GLN A 101 32.14 -16.81 -9.82
C GLN A 101 31.92 -17.47 -11.18
N SER A 102 31.48 -16.71 -12.19
CA SER A 102 31.05 -17.27 -13.49
C SER A 102 30.03 -18.40 -13.30
N ASN A 103 29.07 -18.22 -12.39
CA ASN A 103 28.02 -19.20 -12.13
C ASN A 103 26.75 -18.85 -12.92
N LYS A 104 26.42 -19.69 -13.93
CA LYS A 104 25.26 -19.53 -14.82
C LYS A 104 23.93 -19.51 -14.04
N GLN A 105 23.78 -20.35 -13.01
CA GLN A 105 22.51 -20.46 -12.28
C GLN A 105 22.17 -19.16 -11.53
N LEU A 106 23.18 -18.55 -10.90
CA LEU A 106 23.02 -17.27 -10.20
C LEU A 106 22.71 -16.12 -11.16
N LEU A 107 23.34 -16.09 -12.34
CA LEU A 107 23.04 -15.11 -13.38
C LEU A 107 21.63 -15.28 -13.97
N CYS A 108 21.18 -16.53 -14.15
CA CYS A 108 19.80 -16.81 -14.58
C CYS A 108 18.79 -16.26 -13.56
N CYS A 109 19.02 -16.52 -12.26
CA CYS A 109 18.19 -15.97 -11.18
C CYS A 109 18.20 -14.43 -11.18
N PHE A 110 19.37 -13.80 -11.30
CA PHE A 110 19.49 -12.35 -11.39
C PHE A 110 18.70 -11.76 -12.57
N CYS A 111 18.81 -12.37 -13.75
CA CYS A 111 18.09 -11.94 -14.95
C CYS A 111 16.58 -12.09 -14.79
N GLY A 112 16.10 -13.25 -14.33
CA GLY A 112 14.68 -13.52 -14.13
C GLY A 112 14.06 -12.58 -13.08
N CYS A 113 14.72 -12.41 -11.94
CA CYS A 113 14.23 -11.54 -10.87
C CYS A 113 14.30 -10.04 -11.25
N SER A 114 15.33 -9.60 -11.96
CA SER A 114 15.43 -8.20 -12.43
C SER A 114 14.38 -7.90 -13.49
N GLY A 115 14.11 -8.84 -14.40
CA GLY A 115 13.08 -8.74 -15.42
C GLY A 115 11.68 -8.67 -14.81
N CYS A 116 11.35 -9.62 -13.94
CA CYS A 116 10.09 -9.62 -13.19
C CYS A 116 9.91 -8.32 -12.38
N ALA A 117 10.96 -7.87 -11.69
CA ALA A 117 10.90 -6.61 -10.96
C ALA A 117 10.68 -5.39 -11.86
N SER A 118 11.27 -5.34 -13.06
CA SER A 118 11.05 -4.23 -13.99
C SER A 118 9.58 -4.12 -14.41
N VAL A 119 8.92 -5.26 -14.69
CA VAL A 119 7.48 -5.32 -15.02
C VAL A 119 6.64 -4.85 -13.83
N MET A 120 6.90 -5.39 -12.63
CA MET A 120 6.15 -5.03 -11.43
C MET A 120 6.31 -3.55 -11.05
N ILE A 121 7.53 -2.99 -11.14
CA ILE A 121 7.77 -1.57 -10.86
C ILE A 121 7.08 -0.70 -11.92
N THR A 122 7.08 -1.12 -13.19
CA THR A 122 6.38 -0.37 -14.25
C THR A 122 4.87 -0.34 -14.02
N LEU A 123 4.27 -1.48 -13.64
CA LEU A 123 2.85 -1.54 -13.27
C LEU A 123 2.54 -0.70 -12.03
N ALA A 124 3.40 -0.76 -11.01
CA ALA A 124 3.26 0.06 -9.80
C ALA A 124 3.37 1.56 -10.10
N LEU A 125 4.29 1.96 -10.98
CA LEU A 125 4.44 3.34 -11.43
C LEU A 125 3.20 3.78 -12.23
N GLY A 126 2.72 2.96 -13.15
CA GLY A 126 1.52 3.26 -13.94
C GLY A 126 0.26 3.42 -13.09
N THR A 127 0.06 2.53 -12.10
CA THR A 127 -1.05 2.63 -11.14
C THR A 127 -0.90 3.85 -10.23
N SER A 128 0.32 4.19 -9.80
CA SER A 128 0.58 5.40 -9.00
C SER A 128 0.28 6.67 -9.79
N LEU A 129 0.69 6.75 -11.06
CA LEU A 129 0.39 7.88 -11.95
C LEU A 129 -1.12 7.99 -12.24
N ALA A 130 -1.79 6.86 -12.46
CA ALA A 130 -3.24 6.83 -12.64
C ALA A 130 -3.97 7.31 -11.38
N LEU A 131 -3.51 6.89 -10.19
CA LEU A 131 -4.05 7.34 -8.92
C LEU A 131 -3.82 8.84 -8.69
N GLN A 132 -2.64 9.36 -9.04
CA GLN A 132 -2.38 10.81 -8.99
C GLN A 132 -3.31 11.59 -9.92
N GLY A 133 -3.51 11.12 -11.16
CA GLY A 133 -4.47 11.71 -12.08
C GLY A 133 -5.90 11.67 -11.55
N GLY A 134 -6.30 10.56 -10.91
CA GLY A 134 -7.60 10.41 -10.27
C GLY A 134 -7.80 11.34 -9.08
N LEU A 135 -6.80 11.45 -8.20
CA LEU A 135 -6.86 12.34 -7.03
C LEU A 135 -6.99 13.81 -7.43
N GLY A 136 -6.28 14.25 -8.48
CA GLY A 136 -6.42 15.62 -8.99
C GLY A 136 -7.82 15.94 -9.55
N MET A 137 -8.58 14.92 -9.99
CA MET A 137 -9.98 15.10 -10.38
C MET A 137 -10.94 15.07 -9.19
N LEU A 138 -10.57 14.38 -8.11
CA LEU A 138 -11.37 14.25 -6.89
C LEU A 138 -11.19 15.42 -5.92
N GLU A 139 -10.06 16.12 -5.97
CA GLU A 139 -9.74 17.24 -5.07
C GLU A 139 -10.83 18.34 -5.06
N PRO A 140 -11.25 18.94 -6.19
CA PRO A 140 -12.27 19.99 -6.16
C PRO A 140 -13.61 19.42 -5.64
N THR A 141 -13.96 18.20 -6.02
CA THR A 141 -15.21 17.57 -5.58
C THR A 141 -15.23 17.29 -4.08
N LEU A 142 -14.09 16.98 -3.48
CA LEU A 142 -13.99 16.72 -2.06
C LEU A 142 -14.01 18.01 -1.26
N GLU A 143 -13.31 19.06 -1.70
CA GLU A 143 -13.36 20.36 -1.04
C GLU A 143 -14.77 20.96 -1.10
N ASP A 144 -15.41 20.93 -2.27
CA ASP A 144 -16.79 21.39 -2.44
C ASP A 144 -17.75 20.58 -1.55
N TRP A 145 -17.59 19.25 -1.49
CA TRP A 145 -18.39 18.40 -0.61
C TRP A 145 -18.16 18.71 0.88
N LEU A 146 -16.91 18.92 1.31
CA LEU A 146 -16.58 19.28 2.69
C LEU A 146 -17.18 20.63 3.08
N GLN A 147 -17.15 21.61 2.17
CA GLN A 147 -17.76 22.93 2.39
C GLN A 147 -19.29 22.83 2.41
N LEU A 148 -19.88 22.05 1.50
CA LEU A 148 -21.33 21.84 1.42
C LEU A 148 -21.87 21.10 2.65
N CYS A 149 -21.05 20.22 3.24
CA CYS A 149 -21.40 19.45 4.42
C CYS A 149 -20.90 20.05 5.74
N ASP A 150 -20.47 21.32 5.77
CA ASP A 150 -20.05 21.99 7.01
C ASP A 150 -21.26 22.17 7.96
N PRO A 151 -21.28 21.51 9.14
CA PRO A 151 -22.38 21.62 10.09
C PRO A 151 -22.37 22.92 10.91
N SER A 152 -21.33 23.76 10.78
CA SER A 152 -21.16 24.97 11.58
C SER A 152 -22.32 25.97 11.48
N PRO A 153 -22.90 26.25 10.29
CA PRO A 153 -24.06 27.12 10.17
C PRO A 153 -25.28 26.60 10.95
N CYS A 154 -25.51 25.29 10.97
CA CYS A 154 -26.61 24.68 11.72
C CYS A 154 -26.50 24.94 13.23
N MET A 155 -25.29 24.91 13.78
CA MET A 155 -25.07 25.09 15.22
C MET A 155 -25.37 26.51 15.72
N SER A 156 -25.42 27.49 14.80
CA SER A 156 -25.73 28.89 15.11
C SER A 156 -27.22 29.18 15.27
N LEU A 157 -28.10 28.24 14.94
CA LEU A 157 -29.55 28.40 15.05
C LEU A 157 -30.02 28.51 16.51
N GLU A 158 -31.12 29.22 16.76
CA GLU A 158 -31.56 29.57 18.11
C GLU A 158 -32.10 28.36 18.89
N THR A 159 -32.89 27.51 18.22
CA THR A 159 -33.58 26.38 18.87
C THR A 159 -32.94 25.03 18.53
N ASN A 160 -32.96 24.09 19.48
CA ASN A 160 -32.44 22.74 19.23
C ASN A 160 -33.19 22.02 18.10
N ALA A 161 -34.50 22.23 17.97
CA ALA A 161 -35.29 21.67 16.88
C ALA A 161 -34.78 22.13 15.50
N GLN A 162 -34.49 23.43 15.33
CA GLN A 162 -33.91 23.97 14.10
C GLN A 162 -32.48 23.43 13.85
N LYS A 163 -31.65 23.31 14.90
CA LYS A 163 -30.30 22.71 14.78
C LYS A 163 -30.39 21.29 14.25
N VAL A 164 -31.26 20.47 14.84
CA VAL A 164 -31.44 19.06 14.46
C VAL A 164 -32.02 18.95 13.05
N ASP A 165 -32.99 19.78 12.69
CA ASP A 165 -33.55 19.83 11.33
C ASP A 165 -32.46 20.18 10.30
N CYS A 166 -31.67 21.22 10.53
CA CYS A 166 -30.55 21.58 9.66
C CYS A 166 -29.52 20.44 9.50
N LEU A 167 -29.09 19.83 10.63
CA LEU A 167 -28.09 18.76 10.66
C LEU A 167 -28.57 17.43 10.08
N ALA A 168 -29.87 17.17 10.11
CA ALA A 168 -30.46 15.98 9.50
C ALA A 168 -30.51 16.07 7.96
N GLY A 169 -30.38 17.29 7.41
CA GLY A 169 -30.26 17.57 5.99
C GLY A 169 -31.56 17.54 5.20
N GLU A 170 -31.49 18.07 3.97
CA GLU A 170 -32.54 18.06 2.95
C GLU A 170 -32.37 16.82 2.07
N GLY A 171 -33.34 15.91 2.02
CA GLY A 171 -33.32 14.92 0.94
C GLY A 171 -34.39 13.85 1.04
N TRP A 172 -34.44 13.14 2.16
CA TRP A 172 -35.20 11.88 2.29
C TRP A 172 -36.37 12.02 3.26
N ARG A 173 -36.47 13.20 3.86
CA ARG A 173 -37.50 13.62 4.80
C ARG A 173 -37.97 14.98 4.35
N THR A 174 -39.21 15.30 4.66
CA THR A 174 -39.70 16.67 4.56
C THR A 174 -39.05 17.48 5.67
N PRO A 175 -38.34 18.58 5.36
CA PRO A 175 -37.83 19.49 6.39
C PRO A 175 -38.97 19.98 7.27
N ALA A 176 -38.74 20.09 8.58
CA ALA A 176 -39.75 20.65 9.47
C ALA A 176 -39.82 22.19 9.34
N TYR A 177 -38.73 22.82 8.89
CA TYR A 177 -38.60 24.27 8.76
C TYR A 177 -38.15 24.68 7.35
N ASP A 178 -39.08 25.00 6.45
CA ASP A 178 -38.81 25.31 5.03
C ASP A 178 -37.89 26.51 4.76
N SER A 179 -37.68 27.40 5.74
CA SER A 179 -36.89 28.63 5.57
C SER A 179 -35.47 28.55 6.14
N GLY A 180 -35.04 27.37 6.61
CA GLY A 180 -33.72 27.14 7.17
C GLY A 180 -32.63 26.89 6.13
N VAL A 181 -31.37 27.01 6.55
CA VAL A 181 -30.26 26.35 5.86
C VAL A 181 -30.30 24.89 6.28
N HIS A 182 -30.08 23.95 5.36
CA HIS A 182 -29.96 22.53 5.66
C HIS A 182 -28.71 21.96 5.00
N LEU A 183 -28.16 20.90 5.58
CA LEU A 183 -27.10 20.15 4.94
C LEU A 183 -27.62 19.45 3.68
N ALA A 184 -26.76 19.33 2.67
CA ALA A 184 -27.10 18.64 1.44
C ALA A 184 -27.43 17.15 1.69
N SER A 185 -28.22 16.58 0.77
CA SER A 185 -28.77 15.22 0.91
C SER A 185 -27.72 14.11 1.01
N ASP A 186 -26.50 14.37 0.54
CA ASP A 186 -25.36 13.47 0.49
C ASP A 186 -24.41 13.63 1.69
N CYS A 187 -24.70 14.55 2.61
CA CYS A 187 -23.93 14.73 3.83
C CYS A 187 -24.14 13.58 4.83
N PRO A 188 -23.13 13.29 5.67
CA PRO A 188 -23.23 12.21 6.65
C PRO A 188 -24.16 12.59 7.80
N GLN A 189 -25.07 11.69 8.20
CA GLN A 189 -26.04 11.94 9.28
C GLN A 189 -25.48 11.71 10.70
N VAL A 190 -24.16 11.70 10.86
CA VAL A 190 -23.49 11.41 12.13
C VAL A 190 -23.51 12.58 13.12
N PHE A 191 -24.09 13.72 12.74
CA PHE A 191 -24.14 14.93 13.57
C PHE A 191 -25.26 14.93 14.61
N VAL A 192 -26.19 13.98 14.52
CA VAL A 192 -27.36 13.89 15.38
C VAL A 192 -27.47 12.47 15.95
N ARG A 193 -27.90 12.36 17.22
CA ARG A 193 -28.25 11.10 17.87
C ARG A 193 -29.63 11.16 18.49
N VAL A 194 -30.33 10.04 18.51
CA VAL A 194 -31.53 9.88 19.35
C VAL A 194 -31.13 10.05 20.82
N ALA A 195 -31.88 10.85 21.57
CA ALA A 195 -31.59 11.07 22.98
C ALA A 195 -31.84 9.79 23.80
N ASP A 196 -30.92 9.46 24.71
CA ASP A 196 -31.01 8.23 25.53
C ASP A 196 -32.27 8.16 26.42
N THR A 197 -32.95 9.29 26.62
CA THR A 197 -34.12 9.44 27.48
C THR A 197 -35.45 9.36 26.75
N VAL A 198 -35.46 9.24 25.42
CA VAL A 198 -36.69 9.27 24.62
C VAL A 198 -37.05 7.83 24.25
N ASP A 199 -38.20 7.36 24.75
CA ASP A 199 -38.82 6.15 24.24
C ASP A 199 -39.24 6.42 22.79
N VAL A 200 -38.56 5.78 21.84
CA VAL A 200 -38.88 5.88 20.42
C VAL A 200 -40.29 5.34 20.23
N ALA A 201 -41.17 6.13 19.63
CA ALA A 201 -42.52 5.67 19.32
C ALA A 201 -42.44 4.39 18.48
N VAL A 202 -43.29 3.41 18.78
CA VAL A 202 -43.29 2.08 18.12
C VAL A 202 -43.34 2.19 16.59
N GLU A 203 -44.00 3.23 16.07
CA GLU A 203 -44.12 3.49 14.63
C GLU A 203 -42.81 3.96 13.98
N ASP A 204 -41.95 4.65 14.72
CA ASP A 204 -40.64 5.14 14.26
C ASP A 204 -39.53 4.11 14.45
N GLU A 205 -39.72 3.14 15.36
CA GLU A 205 -38.72 2.14 15.71
C GLU A 205 -38.28 1.31 14.49
N ALA A 206 -39.20 0.97 13.60
CA ALA A 206 -38.91 0.20 12.38
C ALA A 206 -38.06 0.96 11.35
N CYS A 207 -38.11 2.30 11.33
CA CYS A 207 -37.28 3.12 10.43
C CYS A 207 -35.87 3.37 10.99
N VAL A 208 -35.73 3.37 12.31
CA VAL A 208 -34.43 3.59 12.99
C VAL A 208 -33.68 2.27 13.15
N TYR A 209 -34.40 1.22 13.54
CA TYR A 209 -33.89 -0.12 13.81
C TYR A 209 -34.80 -1.16 13.14
N PRO A 210 -34.67 -1.39 11.82
CA PRO A 210 -35.53 -2.33 11.11
C PRO A 210 -35.35 -3.73 11.69
N LYS A 211 -36.43 -4.25 12.29
CA LYS A 211 -36.53 -5.66 12.72
C LYS A 211 -37.10 -6.49 11.59
N MET A 212 -36.77 -7.78 11.59
CA MET A 212 -37.28 -8.71 10.59
C MET A 212 -38.82 -8.74 10.61
N GLY A 213 -39.44 -8.36 9.49
CA GLY A 213 -40.90 -8.34 9.32
C GLY A 213 -41.60 -7.01 9.64
N GLU A 214 -40.89 -6.02 10.18
CA GLU A 214 -41.40 -4.66 10.36
C GLU A 214 -41.00 -3.78 9.17
N GLN A 215 -41.92 -2.93 8.72
CA GLN A 215 -41.66 -2.00 7.61
C GLN A 215 -41.59 -0.58 8.14
N CYS A 216 -40.61 0.19 7.65
CA CYS A 216 -40.53 1.61 7.94
C CYS A 216 -41.80 2.34 7.45
N GLY A 217 -42.42 3.15 8.31
CA GLY A 217 -43.64 3.90 8.01
C GLY A 217 -43.48 4.96 6.92
N ASP A 218 -42.24 5.45 6.70
CA ASP A 218 -41.95 6.50 5.72
C ASP A 218 -41.95 5.93 4.27
N PRO A 219 -42.94 6.30 3.42
CA PRO A 219 -43.02 5.81 2.06
C PRO A 219 -41.89 6.36 1.17
N LEU A 220 -41.37 7.55 1.46
CA LEU A 220 -40.34 8.20 0.65
C LEU A 220 -38.99 7.48 0.83
N ARG A 221 -38.66 7.12 2.07
CA ARG A 221 -37.47 6.32 2.38
C ARG A 221 -37.56 4.90 1.82
N ARG A 222 -38.73 4.26 1.93
CA ARG A 222 -38.95 2.94 1.32
C ARG A 222 -38.78 2.98 -0.19
N ALA A 223 -39.35 4.00 -0.86
CA ALA A 223 -39.19 4.18 -2.30
C ALA A 223 -37.71 4.40 -2.68
N TYR A 224 -36.97 5.18 -1.89
CA TYR A 224 -35.53 5.35 -2.10
C TYR A 224 -34.79 4.01 -2.00
N CYS A 225 -34.92 3.28 -0.89
CA CYS A 225 -34.17 2.03 -0.69
C CYS A 225 -34.56 0.94 -1.67
N ALA A 226 -35.83 0.92 -2.11
CA ALA A 226 -36.27 0.05 -3.20
C ALA A 226 -35.57 0.38 -4.52
N SER A 227 -35.34 1.67 -4.83
CA SER A 227 -34.61 2.06 -6.05
C SER A 227 -33.12 1.69 -6.01
N MET A 228 -32.55 1.50 -4.82
CA MET A 228 -31.17 1.04 -4.62
C MET A 228 -31.01 -0.48 -4.68
N GLN A 229 -32.10 -1.24 -4.75
CA GLN A 229 -32.04 -2.71 -4.67
C GLN A 229 -31.23 -3.33 -5.80
N ASP A 230 -31.30 -2.75 -6.99
CA ASP A 230 -30.53 -3.21 -8.17
C ASP A 230 -29.04 -2.88 -8.08
N GLN A 231 -28.66 -1.87 -7.28
CA GLN A 231 -27.26 -1.46 -7.08
C GLN A 231 -26.56 -2.24 -5.95
N GLY A 232 -27.31 -3.07 -5.23
CA GLY A 232 -26.85 -3.82 -4.07
C GLY A 232 -26.86 -2.97 -2.79
N CYS A 233 -27.65 -3.38 -1.80
CA CYS A 233 -27.78 -2.69 -0.51
C CYS A 233 -26.67 -3.06 0.46
N GLY A 234 -25.42 -2.99 -0.02
CA GLY A 234 -24.24 -3.33 0.75
C GLY A 234 -23.63 -2.13 1.47
N ALA A 235 -22.78 -2.42 2.45
CA ALA A 235 -21.95 -1.46 3.20
C ALA A 235 -21.01 -0.58 2.33
N ALA A 236 -20.98 -0.79 1.01
CA ALA A 236 -20.25 0.05 0.07
C ALA A 236 -20.90 1.44 -0.12
N ASN A 237 -22.21 1.58 0.16
CA ASN A 237 -22.83 2.91 0.27
C ASN A 237 -22.38 3.53 1.59
N ALA A 238 -21.34 4.36 1.53
CA ALA A 238 -20.66 4.97 2.69
C ALA A 238 -21.60 5.74 3.64
N LEU A 239 -22.82 6.06 3.21
CA LEU A 239 -23.82 6.76 4.00
C LEU A 239 -24.73 5.82 4.82
N ALA A 240 -24.66 4.49 4.62
CA ALA A 240 -25.38 3.47 5.38
C ALA A 240 -26.90 3.70 5.56
N LYS A 241 -27.54 4.33 4.57
CA LYS A 241 -28.96 4.75 4.66
C LYS A 241 -29.96 3.64 4.37
N CYS A 242 -29.49 2.54 3.80
CA CYS A 242 -30.27 1.31 3.61
C CYS A 242 -29.39 0.15 4.07
N VAL A 243 -29.97 -0.80 4.78
CA VAL A 243 -29.29 -2.03 5.18
C VAL A 243 -29.94 -3.22 4.49
N PRO A 244 -29.14 -4.26 4.17
CA PRO A 244 -29.70 -5.48 3.65
C PRO A 244 -30.32 -6.26 4.81
N VAL A 245 -31.61 -6.53 4.73
CA VAL A 245 -32.35 -7.38 5.68
C VAL A 245 -32.66 -8.70 4.99
N GLU A 246 -32.22 -9.79 5.61
CA GLU A 246 -32.53 -11.13 5.16
C GLU A 246 -33.97 -11.47 5.54
N VAL A 247 -34.79 -11.75 4.54
CA VAL A 247 -36.19 -12.15 4.74
C VAL A 247 -36.29 -13.64 4.39
N GLU A 248 -36.84 -14.44 5.31
CA GLU A 248 -36.87 -15.90 5.19
C GLU A 248 -37.51 -16.33 3.86
N GLY A 249 -36.72 -17.00 3.01
CA GLY A 249 -37.15 -17.49 1.70
C GLY A 249 -37.28 -16.43 0.59
N LYS A 250 -36.77 -15.19 0.79
CA LYS A 250 -36.80 -14.11 -0.21
C LYS A 250 -35.39 -13.55 -0.45
N PRO A 251 -35.14 -12.94 -1.63
CA PRO A 251 -33.89 -12.21 -1.86
C PRO A 251 -33.74 -11.07 -0.83
N LEU A 252 -32.49 -10.72 -0.50
CA LEU A 252 -32.13 -9.64 0.42
C LEU A 252 -32.93 -8.37 0.07
N ALA A 253 -33.73 -7.91 1.04
CA ALA A 253 -34.51 -6.69 0.93
C ALA A 253 -33.70 -5.51 1.48
N CYS A 254 -33.92 -4.33 0.92
CA CYS A 254 -33.24 -3.11 1.34
C CYS A 254 -34.17 -2.31 2.25
N GLU A 255 -33.91 -2.35 3.55
CA GLU A 255 -34.70 -1.57 4.51
C GLU A 255 -33.98 -0.26 4.83
N PRO A 256 -34.70 0.86 4.91
CA PRO A 256 -34.11 2.12 5.31
C PRO A 256 -33.62 2.06 6.77
N VAL A 257 -32.48 2.68 7.01
CA VAL A 257 -31.91 2.90 8.34
C VAL A 257 -31.50 4.35 8.45
N GLY A 258 -31.80 4.96 9.59
CA GLY A 258 -31.37 6.33 9.86
C GLY A 258 -32.15 6.98 10.99
N LEU A 259 -32.33 8.28 10.87
CA LEU A 259 -33.01 9.11 11.87
C LEU A 259 -34.52 8.81 11.93
N PRO A 260 -35.22 9.06 13.05
CA PRO A 260 -36.68 8.92 13.11
C PRO A 260 -37.38 9.87 12.13
N LEU A 261 -38.70 9.71 11.94
CA LEU A 261 -39.47 10.54 10.99
C LEU A 261 -39.41 12.03 11.37
N LYS A 262 -39.41 12.30 12.68
CA LYS A 262 -39.32 13.63 13.28
C LYS A 262 -38.08 13.77 14.17
N PRO A 263 -36.88 13.91 13.60
CA PRO A 263 -35.65 14.00 14.36
C PRO A 263 -35.64 15.19 15.32
N GLU A 264 -36.28 16.30 14.98
CA GLU A 264 -36.34 17.51 15.81
C GLU A 264 -37.04 17.30 17.17
N GLU A 265 -37.90 16.29 17.30
CA GLU A 265 -38.59 15.94 18.54
C GLU A 265 -37.78 14.94 19.39
N MET A 266 -36.95 14.09 18.77
CA MET A 266 -36.34 12.90 19.40
C MET A 266 -34.81 12.92 19.47
N CYS A 267 -34.16 13.73 18.64
CA CYS A 267 -32.71 13.75 18.50
C CYS A 267 -32.08 14.99 19.16
N GLN A 268 -30.79 14.88 19.44
CA GLN A 268 -29.94 15.97 19.92
C GLN A 268 -28.69 16.07 19.05
N PRO A 269 -28.18 17.29 18.81
CA PRO A 269 -26.93 17.49 18.11
C PRO A 269 -25.76 16.91 18.92
N ILE A 270 -24.84 16.26 18.22
CA ILE A 270 -23.60 15.73 18.79
C ILE A 270 -22.51 16.75 18.55
N GLU A 271 -22.36 17.72 19.46
CA GLU A 271 -21.39 18.81 19.32
C GLU A 271 -19.96 18.33 19.02
N LYS A 272 -19.56 17.20 19.62
CA LYS A 272 -18.26 16.58 19.39
C LYS A 272 -18.06 16.14 17.93
N ASN A 273 -19.10 15.62 17.28
CA ASN A 273 -19.00 15.17 15.89
C ASN A 273 -19.00 16.36 14.93
N VAL A 274 -19.77 17.41 15.23
CA VAL A 274 -19.74 18.68 14.49
C VAL A 274 -18.35 19.29 14.54
N GLN A 275 -17.77 19.44 15.74
CA GLN A 275 -16.41 19.97 15.91
C GLN A 275 -15.37 19.09 15.23
N GLY A 276 -15.50 17.77 15.33
CA GLY A 276 -14.61 16.81 14.69
C GLY A 276 -14.63 16.91 13.17
N PHE A 277 -15.81 17.06 12.56
CA PHE A 277 -15.93 17.25 11.11
C PHE A 277 -15.39 18.60 10.66
N ALA A 278 -15.72 19.69 11.35
CA ALA A 278 -15.18 21.02 11.01
C ALA A 278 -13.64 21.05 11.11
N ALA A 279 -13.07 20.39 12.12
CA ALA A 279 -11.62 20.23 12.23
C ALA A 279 -11.05 19.38 11.09
N ALA A 280 -11.70 18.26 10.75
CA ALA A 280 -11.28 17.40 9.64
C ALA A 280 -11.37 18.11 8.28
N ALA A 281 -12.44 18.85 8.02
CA ALA A 281 -12.63 19.63 6.80
C ALA A 281 -11.53 20.69 6.63
N LYS A 282 -11.10 21.31 7.74
CA LYS A 282 -9.99 22.27 7.75
C LYS A 282 -8.64 21.61 7.49
N LEU A 283 -8.43 20.38 7.98
CA LEU A 283 -7.15 19.65 7.85
C LEU A 283 -7.04 18.87 6.52
N ALA A 284 -8.16 18.51 5.91
CA ALA A 284 -8.22 17.74 4.67
C ALA A 284 -7.35 18.30 3.53
N PRO A 285 -7.39 19.61 3.17
CA PRO A 285 -6.56 20.12 2.08
C PRO A 285 -5.06 20.02 2.39
N GLU A 286 -4.66 20.18 3.66
CA GLU A 286 -3.27 20.02 4.06
C GLU A 286 -2.82 18.55 3.92
N LEU A 287 -3.66 17.60 4.34
CA LEU A 287 -3.37 16.18 4.21
C LEU A 287 -3.27 15.74 2.75
N ILE A 288 -4.18 16.22 1.89
CA ILE A 288 -4.18 15.91 0.45
C ILE A 288 -2.88 16.39 -0.19
N GLY A 289 -2.45 17.62 0.10
CA GLY A 289 -1.19 18.15 -0.39
C GLY A 289 0.03 17.33 0.05
N ARG A 290 0.06 16.86 1.30
CA ARG A 290 1.13 15.97 1.80
C ARG A 290 1.12 14.61 1.11
N ILE A 291 -0.05 13.99 0.92
CA ILE A 291 -0.21 12.71 0.21
C ILE A 291 0.25 12.86 -1.25
N GLU A 292 -0.17 13.93 -1.93
CA GLU A 292 0.21 14.18 -3.31
C GLU A 292 1.74 14.35 -3.46
N TRP A 293 2.36 15.09 -2.55
CA TRP A 293 3.82 15.25 -2.50
C TRP A 293 4.54 13.91 -2.27
N MET A 294 4.09 13.12 -1.30
CA MET A 294 4.64 11.79 -1.04
C MET A 294 4.55 10.88 -2.28
N MET A 295 3.41 10.89 -2.97
CA MET A 295 3.24 10.13 -4.21
C MET A 295 4.20 10.61 -5.30
N LYS A 296 4.41 11.92 -5.46
CA LYS A 296 5.36 12.50 -6.43
C LYS A 296 6.80 12.05 -6.14
N VAL A 297 7.22 12.10 -4.87
CA VAL A 297 8.55 11.62 -4.44
C VAL A 297 8.71 10.13 -4.73
N ASN A 298 7.70 9.32 -4.44
CA ASN A 298 7.74 7.88 -4.72
C ASN A 298 7.84 7.59 -6.23
N CYS A 299 7.03 8.26 -7.06
CA CYS A 299 7.11 8.15 -8.52
C CYS A 299 8.50 8.53 -9.05
N PHE A 300 9.09 9.61 -8.51
CA PHE A 300 10.44 10.05 -8.88
C PHE A 300 11.51 9.01 -8.52
N LEU A 301 11.41 8.38 -7.33
CA LEU A 301 12.33 7.33 -6.88
C LEU A 301 12.18 6.01 -7.67
N MET A 302 10.99 5.73 -8.22
CA MET A 302 10.74 4.52 -9.03
C MET A 302 11.34 4.60 -10.44
N LEU A 303 11.44 5.78 -11.04
CA LEU A 303 11.93 5.95 -12.42
C LEU A 303 13.36 5.39 -12.64
N PRO A 304 14.39 5.76 -11.84
CA PRO A 304 15.73 5.19 -12.00
C PRO A 304 15.76 3.69 -11.72
N MET A 305 14.86 3.19 -10.88
CA MET A 305 14.75 1.77 -10.54
C MET A 305 14.27 0.93 -11.72
N VAL A 306 13.33 1.44 -12.53
CA VAL A 306 12.89 0.80 -13.78
C VAL A 306 14.08 0.70 -14.74
N VAL A 307 14.77 1.82 -14.99
CA VAL A 307 15.90 1.88 -15.92
C VAL A 307 17.01 0.91 -15.51
N LEU A 308 17.41 0.91 -14.24
CA LEU A 308 18.44 0.01 -13.74
C LEU A 308 18.01 -1.46 -13.77
N SER A 309 16.73 -1.76 -13.53
CA SER A 309 16.22 -3.14 -13.61
C SER A 309 16.21 -3.66 -15.06
N CYS A 310 15.88 -2.81 -16.03
CA CYS A 310 15.96 -3.14 -17.45
C CYS A 310 17.42 -3.36 -17.90
N LEU A 311 18.34 -2.47 -17.49
CA LEU A 311 19.77 -2.62 -17.77
C LEU A 311 20.36 -3.87 -17.12
N ALA A 312 19.99 -4.16 -15.87
CA ALA A 312 20.37 -5.38 -15.15
C ALA A 312 19.95 -6.64 -15.91
N THR A 313 18.71 -6.66 -16.41
CA THR A 313 18.18 -7.78 -17.19
C THR A 313 18.91 -7.92 -18.51
N TYR A 314 19.10 -6.82 -19.26
CA TYR A 314 19.76 -6.84 -20.56
C TYR A 314 21.24 -7.26 -20.47
N TRP A 315 22.03 -6.64 -19.58
CA TRP A 315 23.44 -6.99 -19.40
C TRP A 315 23.61 -8.37 -18.75
N GLY A 316 22.72 -8.75 -17.83
CA GLY A 316 22.70 -10.09 -17.24
C GLY A 316 22.43 -11.18 -18.28
N ALA A 317 21.42 -11.01 -19.15
CA ALA A 317 21.12 -11.92 -20.23
C ALA A 317 22.26 -12.03 -21.25
N THR A 318 22.88 -10.90 -21.60
CA THR A 318 24.03 -10.87 -22.51
C THR A 318 25.22 -11.63 -21.92
N LEU A 319 25.51 -11.44 -20.63
CA LEU A 319 26.59 -12.14 -19.93
C LEU A 319 26.30 -13.64 -19.84
N TYR A 320 25.06 -14.00 -19.52
CA TYR A 320 24.60 -15.39 -19.46
C TYR A 320 24.79 -16.08 -20.81
N SER A 321 24.36 -15.46 -21.92
CA SER A 321 24.53 -16.02 -23.27
C SER A 321 26.00 -16.19 -23.66
N LYS A 322 26.88 -15.22 -23.35
CA LYS A 322 28.32 -15.37 -23.57
C LYS A 322 28.91 -16.50 -22.73
N MET A 323 28.50 -16.66 -21.47
CA MET A 323 28.95 -17.80 -20.67
C MET A 323 28.43 -19.13 -21.21
N ASP A 324 27.27 -19.14 -21.85
CA ASP A 324 26.72 -20.33 -22.47
C ASP A 324 27.48 -20.75 -23.74
N ALA A 325 27.92 -19.77 -24.51
CA ALA A 325 28.79 -19.96 -25.67
C ALA A 325 30.24 -20.37 -25.31
N GLY A 326 30.58 -20.58 -24.04
CA GLY A 326 31.88 -21.12 -23.61
C GLY A 326 32.94 -20.08 -23.25
N TYR A 327 32.61 -18.78 -23.23
CA TYR A 327 33.57 -17.72 -22.87
C TYR A 327 33.98 -17.73 -21.37
N ALA A 328 33.35 -18.58 -20.55
CA ALA A 328 33.57 -18.65 -19.10
C ALA A 328 34.81 -19.46 -18.66
N THR A 329 35.38 -20.29 -19.55
CA THR A 329 36.46 -21.24 -19.21
C THR A 329 37.87 -20.73 -19.43
N VAL A 330 38.04 -19.50 -19.94
CA VAL A 330 39.34 -18.83 -19.91
C VAL A 330 39.56 -18.37 -18.48
N GLY A 331 39.94 -19.32 -17.62
CA GLY A 331 40.32 -19.04 -16.25
C GLY A 331 41.28 -17.86 -16.28
N GLU A 332 41.07 -16.87 -15.41
CA GLU A 332 42.12 -15.90 -15.11
C GLU A 332 43.40 -16.71 -15.06
N PRO A 333 44.45 -16.37 -15.86
CA PRO A 333 45.69 -17.08 -15.77
C PRO A 333 46.01 -17.00 -14.30
N SER A 334 45.86 -18.14 -13.62
CA SER A 334 46.44 -18.32 -12.32
C SER A 334 47.90 -18.23 -12.71
N PHE A 335 48.44 -17.00 -12.67
CA PHE A 335 49.85 -16.77 -12.56
C PHE A 335 50.17 -17.67 -11.41
N ALA A 336 50.70 -18.85 -11.76
CA ALA A 336 50.85 -19.95 -10.84
C ALA A 336 51.49 -19.28 -9.66
N ARG A 337 50.68 -19.09 -8.60
CA ARG A 337 51.10 -18.35 -7.42
C ARG A 337 52.37 -19.07 -7.12
N THR A 338 53.50 -18.39 -7.31
CA THR A 338 54.79 -19.06 -7.34
C THR A 338 54.87 -19.59 -5.93
N GLN A 339 54.44 -20.83 -5.74
CA GLN A 339 54.78 -21.60 -4.59
C GLN A 339 56.26 -21.65 -4.82
N MET A 340 56.97 -20.73 -4.16
CA MET A 340 58.25 -21.07 -3.59
C MET A 340 57.92 -22.32 -2.79
N SER A 341 58.01 -23.46 -3.49
CA SER A 341 58.15 -24.76 -2.87
C SER A 341 59.35 -24.56 -1.98
N HIS A 342 59.07 -24.30 -0.71
CA HIS A 342 60.10 -24.28 0.30
C HIS A 342 60.54 -25.73 0.35
N VAL A 343 61.59 -26.05 -0.42
CA VAL A 343 62.27 -27.33 -0.37
C VAL A 343 62.69 -27.50 1.08
N GLN A 344 61.94 -28.29 1.84
CA GLN A 344 62.43 -28.74 3.14
C GLN A 344 63.57 -29.72 2.86
N PRO A 345 64.74 -29.54 3.48
CA PRO A 345 65.81 -30.51 3.37
C PRO A 345 65.32 -31.85 3.90
N VAL A 346 65.53 -32.91 3.10
CA VAL A 346 65.28 -34.30 3.46
C VAL A 346 65.98 -34.59 4.79
N GLN A 347 65.22 -34.77 5.86
CA GLN A 347 65.75 -35.30 7.11
C GLN A 347 66.10 -36.78 6.89
N ALA A 348 67.36 -37.13 7.14
CA ALA A 348 67.85 -38.48 7.10
C ALA A 348 67.06 -39.37 8.08
N PRO A 349 66.76 -40.63 7.71
CA PRO A 349 66.00 -41.54 8.56
C PRO A 349 66.80 -41.84 9.84
N ALA A 350 66.24 -41.45 10.99
CA ALA A 350 66.70 -41.90 12.28
C ALA A 350 66.33 -43.38 12.42
N HIS A 351 67.36 -44.24 12.47
CA HIS A 351 67.26 -45.60 12.98
C HIS A 351 66.78 -45.54 14.42
N GLY A 352 65.55 -45.98 14.68
CA GLY A 352 64.95 -46.07 16.00
C GLY A 352 64.48 -47.49 16.25
N ASP A 353 65.18 -48.17 17.14
CA ASP A 353 65.04 -49.57 17.50
C ASP A 353 63.66 -49.94 18.05
N ALA A 354 63.26 -51.16 17.71
CA ALA A 354 62.08 -51.85 18.19
C ALA A 354 62.15 -52.10 19.71
N ALA A 355 61.12 -51.68 20.43
CA ALA A 355 60.82 -52.17 21.77
C ALA A 355 59.41 -52.76 21.80
N ALA A 356 59.38 -54.09 21.92
CA ALA A 356 58.20 -54.93 22.02
C ALA A 356 57.33 -54.54 23.22
N LYS A 357 56.00 -54.60 23.02
CA LYS A 357 55.00 -54.47 24.08
C LYS A 357 54.36 -55.85 24.31
N PRO A 358 54.36 -56.39 25.54
CA PRO A 358 53.74 -57.67 25.83
C PRO A 358 52.22 -57.53 25.99
N THR A 359 51.52 -58.49 25.42
CA THR A 359 50.09 -58.77 25.57
C THR A 359 49.81 -59.29 26.98
N ILE A 360 48.77 -58.75 27.64
CA ILE A 360 48.15 -59.38 28.81
C ILE A 360 46.64 -59.34 28.57
N GLU A 361 46.05 -60.54 28.71
CA GLU A 361 44.62 -60.89 28.64
C GLU A 361 43.76 -60.21 29.71
#